data_AF-A0A832HP60-F1
#
_entry.id   AF-A0A832HP60-F1
#
_cell.length_a   1.000
_cell.length_b   1.000
_cell.length_c   1.000
_cell.angle_alpha   90.00
_cell.angle_beta   90.00
_cell.angle_gamma   90.00
#
_symmetry.space_group_name_H-M   'P 1'
#
loop_
_entity.id
_entity.type
_entity.pdbx_description
1 polymer ?
#
loop_
_entity_poly.entity_id
_entity_poly.type
_entity_poly.pdbx_seq_one_letter_code
_entity_poly.pdbx_strand_id
1 'polypeptide(L)'
;METGGKKRLVIGLVVLALAIIAAGAWWWNHRFHNYTPMEAILDLQAAARVRDRERPVEQFLELRYGPLSEPKNRQRAFMDFFNVGHIEGLQILVNRMQPERRTRAVNAMAQWIADYRKNMTPEEKEALRTALQSEAGRVSVQQATAKYLAHDVRYRAATAPVIIELMTTLAEVQKP
;
A
#
# COMPACT_ATOMS: atom_id res chain seq x y z
N MET A 1 4.19 7.24 56.63
CA MET A 1 3.08 7.12 55.66
C MET A 1 3.42 7.92 54.40
N GLU A 2 4.16 7.35 53.44
CA GLU A 2 4.54 8.07 52.19
C GLU A 2 4.51 7.18 50.94
N THR A 3 4.02 5.94 51.07
CA THR A 3 4.03 4.93 50.01
C THR A 3 2.74 4.93 49.16
N GLY A 4 1.64 5.49 49.66
CA GLY A 4 0.34 5.49 48.97
C GLY A 4 0.24 6.45 47.79
N GLY A 5 0.81 7.65 47.91
CA GLY A 5 0.76 8.69 46.85
C GLY A 5 1.60 8.31 45.62
N LYS A 6 2.83 7.82 45.84
CA LYS A 6 3.73 7.37 44.76
C LYS A 6 3.15 6.19 43.98
N LYS A 7 2.52 5.22 44.66
CA LYS A 7 1.84 4.08 44.02
C LYS A 7 0.66 4.52 43.14
N ARG A 8 -0.17 5.46 43.61
CA ARG A 8 -1.30 6.00 42.83
C ARG A 8 -0.84 6.77 41.59
N LEU A 9 0.27 7.52 41.70
CA LEU A 9 0.83 8.28 40.58
C LEU A 9 1.45 7.36 39.52
N VAL A 10 2.15 6.30 39.94
CA VAL A 10 2.67 5.26 39.02
C VAL A 10 1.53 4.51 38.33
N ILE A 11 0.50 4.11 39.06
CA ILE A 11 -0.68 3.45 38.46
C ILE A 11 -1.36 4.39 37.46
N GLY A 12 -1.53 5.68 37.80
CA GLY A 12 -2.09 6.68 36.90
C GLY A 12 -1.28 6.85 35.61
N LEU A 13 0.05 6.88 35.70
CA LEU A 13 0.93 6.94 34.53
C LEU A 13 0.85 5.69 33.66
N VAL A 14 0.78 4.50 34.27
CA VAL A 14 0.63 3.23 33.53
C VAL A 14 -0.71 3.18 32.81
N VAL A 15 -1.81 3.57 33.48
CA VAL A 15 -3.15 3.62 32.85
C VAL A 15 -3.18 4.63 31.71
N LEU A 16 -2.59 5.80 31.88
CA LEU A 16 -2.48 6.81 30.82
C LEU A 16 -1.65 6.29 29.64
N ALA A 17 -0.51 5.64 29.90
CA ALA A 17 0.33 5.07 28.85
C ALA A 17 -0.42 3.98 28.06
N LEU A 18 -1.13 3.08 28.75
CA LEU A 18 -1.97 2.06 28.10
C LEU A 18 -3.11 2.67 27.29
N ALA A 19 -3.75 3.72 27.79
CA ALA A 19 -4.80 4.42 27.06
C ALA A 19 -4.26 5.07 25.78
N ILE A 20 -3.06 5.67 25.81
CA ILE A 20 -2.40 6.23 24.63
C ILE A 20 -2.05 5.13 23.62
N ILE A 21 -1.50 3.99 24.08
CA ILE A 21 -1.20 2.84 23.21
C ILE A 21 -2.48 2.31 22.57
N ALA A 22 -3.55 2.14 23.34
CA ALA A 22 -4.83 1.65 22.84
C ALA A 22 -5.47 2.62 21.84
N ALA A 23 -5.45 3.93 22.13
CA ALA A 23 -5.93 4.95 21.21
C ALA A 23 -5.11 4.99 19.91
N GLY A 24 -3.78 4.87 20.02
CA GLY A 24 -2.89 4.79 18.87
C GLY A 24 -3.14 3.56 18.01
N ALA A 25 -3.27 2.38 18.62
CA ALA A 25 -3.58 1.13 17.94
C ALA A 25 -4.97 1.17 17.27
N TRP A 26 -5.97 1.72 17.96
CA TRP A 26 -7.32 1.90 17.42
C TRP A 26 -7.31 2.86 16.21
N TRP A 27 -6.68 4.03 16.35
CA TRP A 27 -6.55 4.99 15.26
C TRP A 27 -5.82 4.40 14.06
N TRP A 28 -4.74 3.65 14.31
CA TRP A 28 -3.98 2.98 13.26
C TRP A 28 -4.82 1.94 12.53
N ASN A 29 -5.50 1.05 13.26
CA ASN A 29 -6.37 0.03 12.66
C ASN A 29 -7.55 0.66 11.91
N HIS A 30 -8.12 1.76 12.42
CA HIS A 30 -9.19 2.47 11.75
C HIS A 30 -8.74 3.12 10.43
N ARG A 31 -7.53 3.68 10.41
CA ARG A 31 -6.96 4.34 9.24
C ARG A 31 -6.41 3.31 8.24
N PHE A 32 -5.42 2.54 8.67
CA PHE A 32 -4.61 1.67 7.84
C PHE A 32 -5.13 0.23 7.75
N HIS A 33 -6.23 -0.12 8.43
CA HIS A 33 -6.80 -1.46 8.40
C HIS A 33 -5.74 -2.53 8.71
N ASN A 34 -5.47 -3.43 7.76
CA ASN A 34 -4.51 -4.53 7.91
C ASN A 34 -3.05 -4.12 7.67
N TYR A 35 -2.77 -2.89 7.24
CA TYR A 35 -1.41 -2.41 7.04
C TYR A 35 -0.78 -2.05 8.38
N THR A 36 0.31 -2.72 8.74
CA THR A 36 0.91 -2.65 10.07
C THR A 36 1.93 -1.50 10.20
N PRO A 37 2.20 -1.00 11.42
CA PRO A 37 3.27 -0.02 11.64
C PRO A 37 4.64 -0.48 11.16
N MET A 38 4.91 -1.79 11.23
CA MET A 38 6.17 -2.36 10.76
C MET A 38 6.27 -2.30 9.23
N GLU A 39 5.21 -2.62 8.51
CA GLU A 39 5.19 -2.47 7.05
C GLU A 39 5.39 -1.01 6.61
N ALA A 40 4.84 -0.05 7.37
CA ALA A 40 5.07 1.38 7.14
C ALA A 40 6.54 1.79 7.30
N ILE A 41 7.21 1.26 8.34
CA ILE A 41 8.64 1.52 8.54
C ILE A 41 9.47 0.88 7.41
N LEU A 42 9.14 -0.34 6.99
CA LEU A 42 9.82 -0.99 5.87
C LEU A 42 9.66 -0.21 4.57
N ASP A 43 8.47 0.32 4.29
CA ASP A 43 8.23 1.15 3.12
C ASP A 43 9.02 2.46 3.16
N LEU A 44 9.10 3.11 4.33
CA LEU A 44 9.92 4.30 4.52
C LEU A 44 11.41 4.00 4.28
N GLN A 45 11.91 2.88 4.80
CA GLN A 45 13.30 2.46 4.58
C GLN A 45 13.57 2.12 3.12
N ALA A 46 12.67 1.40 2.46
CA ALA A 46 12.78 1.08 1.05
C ALA A 46 12.78 2.36 0.20
N ALA A 47 11.80 3.25 0.42
CA ALA A 47 11.70 4.53 -0.26
C ALA A 47 12.96 5.40 -0.08
N ALA A 48 13.54 5.42 1.12
CA ALA A 48 14.78 6.15 1.39
C ALA A 48 15.98 5.55 0.63
N ARG A 49 16.09 4.23 0.53
CA ARG A 49 17.20 3.53 -0.16
C ARG A 49 17.15 3.70 -1.67
N VAL A 50 15.95 3.82 -2.25
CA VAL A 50 15.77 3.89 -3.70
C VAL A 50 15.70 5.31 -4.24
N ARG A 51 15.63 6.32 -3.36
CA ARG A 51 15.32 7.71 -3.70
C ARG A 51 16.12 8.28 -4.88
N ASP A 52 17.40 7.92 -4.96
CA ASP A 52 18.34 8.46 -5.94
C ASP A 52 18.87 7.36 -6.89
N ARG A 53 18.11 6.27 -7.07
CA ARG A 53 18.42 5.14 -7.97
C ARG A 53 17.78 5.34 -9.36
N GLU A 54 18.33 4.68 -10.38
CA GLU A 54 17.84 4.76 -11.77
C GLU A 54 16.42 4.19 -11.96
N ARG A 55 16.09 3.10 -11.26
CA ARG A 55 14.79 2.41 -11.30
C ARG A 55 14.16 2.35 -9.91
N PRO A 56 13.73 3.50 -9.36
CA PRO A 56 13.36 3.60 -7.95
C PRO A 56 12.09 2.81 -7.63
N VAL A 57 11.15 2.71 -8.57
CA VAL A 57 9.89 1.99 -8.37
C VAL A 57 10.13 0.49 -8.34
N GLU A 58 10.83 -0.06 -9.31
CA GLU A 58 11.09 -1.50 -9.38
C GLU A 58 11.95 -1.95 -8.21
N GLN A 59 12.98 -1.18 -7.83
CA GLN A 59 13.77 -1.49 -6.64
C GLN A 59 12.95 -1.38 -5.35
N PHE A 60 12.00 -0.44 -5.26
CA PHE A 60 11.10 -0.36 -4.11
C PHE A 60 10.24 -1.63 -4.00
N LEU A 61 9.67 -2.07 -5.13
CA LEU A 61 8.86 -3.28 -5.21
C LEU A 61 9.70 -4.52 -4.87
N GLU A 62 10.94 -4.62 -5.37
CA GLU A 62 11.83 -5.74 -5.04
C GLU A 62 12.22 -5.79 -3.57
N LEU A 63 12.45 -4.63 -2.94
CA LEU A 63 12.72 -4.54 -1.50
C LEU A 63 11.53 -4.98 -0.65
N ARG A 64 10.30 -4.73 -1.11
CA ARG A 64 9.07 -5.06 -0.39
C ARG A 64 8.59 -6.49 -0.62
N TYR A 65 8.59 -6.94 -1.87
CA TYR A 65 7.96 -8.19 -2.28
C TYR A 65 8.95 -9.32 -2.56
N GLY A 66 10.24 -9.02 -2.72
CA GLY A 66 11.27 -9.96 -3.20
C GLY A 66 11.49 -9.83 -4.70
N PRO A 67 12.35 -10.68 -5.32
CA PRO A 67 12.70 -10.58 -6.73
C PRO A 67 11.46 -10.56 -7.62
N LEU A 68 11.32 -9.53 -8.45
CA LEU A 68 10.19 -9.41 -9.36
C LEU A 68 10.29 -10.36 -10.56
N SER A 69 11.36 -11.15 -10.68
CA SER A 69 11.43 -12.31 -11.58
C SER A 69 10.48 -13.44 -11.15
N GLU A 70 10.10 -13.50 -9.87
CA GLU A 70 9.20 -14.50 -9.33
C GLU A 70 7.72 -14.14 -9.56
N PRO A 71 6.93 -14.98 -10.25
CA PRO A 71 5.51 -14.78 -10.49
C PRO A 71 4.69 -14.37 -9.26
N LYS A 72 4.91 -15.09 -8.16
CA LYS A 72 4.19 -14.87 -6.90
C LYS A 72 4.46 -13.49 -6.30
N ASN A 73 5.66 -12.95 -6.48
CA ASN A 73 6.01 -11.63 -5.97
C ASN A 73 5.37 -10.53 -6.81
N ARG A 74 5.34 -10.68 -8.15
CA ARG A 74 4.61 -9.76 -9.04
C ARG A 74 3.12 -9.74 -8.75
N GLN A 75 2.50 -10.92 -8.55
CA GLN A 75 1.09 -11.03 -8.19
C GLN A 75 0.80 -10.33 -6.85
N ARG A 76 1.64 -10.54 -5.82
CA ARG A 76 1.50 -9.86 -4.53
C ARG A 76 1.63 -8.34 -4.67
N ALA A 77 2.62 -7.87 -5.40
CA ALA A 77 2.82 -6.45 -5.68
C ALA A 77 1.60 -5.83 -6.39
N PHE A 78 1.02 -6.54 -7.35
CA PHE A 78 -0.18 -6.10 -8.04
C PHE A 78 -1.41 -6.07 -7.10
N MET A 79 -1.60 -7.09 -6.28
CA MET A 79 -2.75 -7.15 -5.36
C MET A 79 -2.69 -6.05 -4.27
N ASP A 80 -1.51 -5.58 -3.89
CA ASP A 80 -1.37 -4.53 -2.87
C ASP A 80 -1.85 -3.14 -3.36
N PHE A 81 -2.07 -2.95 -4.67
CA PHE A 81 -2.80 -1.77 -5.18
C PHE A 81 -4.27 -1.74 -4.77
N PHE A 82 -4.81 -2.85 -4.28
CA PHE A 82 -6.17 -2.94 -3.75
C PHE A 82 -6.19 -3.02 -2.21
N ASN A 83 -5.02 -2.97 -1.57
CA ASN A 83 -4.90 -2.90 -0.12
C ASN A 83 -5.01 -1.44 0.33
N VAL A 84 -6.19 -1.06 0.85
CA VAL A 84 -6.47 0.32 1.28
C VAL A 84 -5.41 0.86 2.25
N GLY A 85 -4.93 0.03 3.19
CA GLY A 85 -3.88 0.44 4.11
C GLY A 85 -2.57 0.77 3.42
N HIS A 86 -2.16 -0.04 2.45
CA HIS A 86 -0.96 0.21 1.67
C HIS A 86 -1.09 1.46 0.79
N ILE A 87 -2.24 1.66 0.13
CA ILE A 87 -2.53 2.87 -0.66
C ILE A 87 -2.38 4.13 0.21
N GLU A 88 -2.88 4.10 1.44
CA GLU A 88 -2.75 5.21 2.38
C GLU A 88 -1.30 5.46 2.80
N GLY A 89 -0.53 4.39 3.05
CA GLY A 89 0.90 4.46 3.32
C GLY A 89 1.67 5.11 2.16
N LEU A 90 1.44 4.62 0.93
CA LEU A 90 2.04 5.18 -0.28
C LEU A 90 1.65 6.64 -0.50
N GLN A 91 0.40 7.02 -0.24
CA GLN A 91 -0.04 8.40 -0.36
C GLN A 91 0.74 9.34 0.56
N ILE A 92 1.04 8.93 1.79
CA ILE A 92 1.86 9.72 2.73
C ILE A 92 3.28 9.93 2.18
N LEU A 93 3.88 8.89 1.58
CA LEU A 93 5.20 8.98 0.95
C LEU A 93 5.17 9.92 -0.26
N VAL A 94 4.21 9.71 -1.16
CA VAL A 94 4.08 10.45 -2.43
C VAL A 94 3.76 11.93 -2.19
N ASN A 95 2.95 12.26 -1.17
CA ASN A 95 2.62 13.65 -0.82
C ASN A 95 3.84 14.46 -0.33
N ARG A 96 4.89 13.78 0.13
CA ARG A 96 6.15 14.41 0.57
C ARG A 96 7.20 14.49 -0.54
N MET A 97 6.94 13.91 -1.71
CA MET A 97 7.85 13.98 -2.86
C MET A 97 7.71 15.32 -3.58
N GLN A 98 8.83 15.79 -4.15
CA GLN A 98 8.81 16.92 -5.08
C GLN A 98 7.93 16.60 -6.30
N PRO A 99 7.18 17.57 -6.87
CA PRO A 99 6.19 17.32 -7.92
C PRO A 99 6.71 16.52 -9.12
N GLU A 100 7.94 16.79 -9.58
CA GLU A 100 8.56 16.13 -10.71
C GLU A 100 8.90 14.67 -10.37
N ARG A 101 9.42 14.44 -9.16
CA ARG A 101 9.72 13.09 -8.66
C ARG A 101 8.45 12.27 -8.49
N ARG A 102 7.38 12.88 -7.97
CA ARG A 102 6.06 12.25 -7.86
C ARG A 102 5.55 11.84 -9.23
N THR A 103 5.58 12.74 -10.22
CA THR A 103 5.09 12.44 -11.57
C THR A 103 5.88 11.30 -12.21
N ARG A 104 7.21 11.30 -12.09
CA ARG A 104 8.04 10.19 -12.55
C ARG A 104 7.72 8.87 -11.86
N ALA A 105 7.52 8.88 -10.54
CA ALA A 105 7.18 7.68 -9.78
C ALA A 105 5.79 7.12 -10.18
N VAL A 106 4.79 7.98 -10.36
CA VAL A 106 3.46 7.58 -10.85
C VAL A 106 3.56 6.94 -12.23
N ASN A 107 4.29 7.57 -13.17
CA ASN A 107 4.43 7.04 -14.51
C ASN A 107 5.20 5.71 -14.54
N ALA A 108 6.28 5.59 -13.76
CA ALA A 108 7.02 4.34 -13.64
C ALA A 108 6.16 3.22 -13.03
N MET A 109 5.29 3.55 -12.07
CA MET A 109 4.37 2.58 -11.49
C MET A 109 3.29 2.13 -12.49
N ALA A 110 2.73 3.06 -13.27
CA ALA A 110 1.80 2.75 -14.35
C ALA A 110 2.46 1.84 -15.39
N GLN A 111 3.68 2.17 -15.81
CA GLN A 111 4.45 1.35 -16.74
C GLN A 111 4.72 -0.05 -16.18
N TRP A 112 5.08 -0.17 -14.90
CA TRP A 112 5.26 -1.48 -14.27
C TRP A 112 3.99 -2.34 -14.33
N ILE A 113 2.80 -1.76 -14.10
CA ILE A 113 1.52 -2.47 -14.22
C ILE A 113 1.27 -2.91 -15.67
N ALA A 114 1.53 -2.03 -16.63
CA ALA A 114 1.38 -2.34 -18.05
C ALA A 114 2.32 -3.48 -18.48
N ASP A 115 3.57 -3.45 -18.03
CA ASP A 115 4.57 -4.49 -18.30
C ASP A 115 4.20 -5.81 -17.61
N TYR A 116 3.67 -5.75 -16.38
CA TYR A 116 3.17 -6.94 -15.69
C TYR A 116 2.03 -7.60 -16.47
N ARG A 117 1.05 -6.82 -16.93
CA ARG A 117 -0.05 -7.30 -17.78
C ARG A 117 0.46 -7.92 -19.07
N LYS A 118 1.39 -7.24 -19.75
CA LYS A 118 1.94 -7.68 -21.04
C LYS A 118 2.74 -8.97 -20.95
N ASN A 119 3.48 -9.16 -19.86
CA ASN A 119 4.38 -10.30 -19.68
C ASN A 119 3.79 -11.44 -18.85
N MET A 120 2.50 -11.34 -18.51
CA MET A 120 1.80 -12.34 -17.69
C MET A 120 1.67 -13.66 -18.45
N THR A 121 2.13 -14.76 -17.85
CA THR A 121 1.88 -16.10 -18.42
C THR A 121 0.41 -16.50 -18.26
N PRO A 122 -0.09 -17.49 -19.02
CA PRO A 122 -1.45 -18.01 -18.82
C PRO A 122 -1.72 -18.48 -17.38
N GLU A 123 -0.74 -19.12 -16.75
CA GLU A 123 -0.83 -19.59 -15.36
C GLU A 123 -0.90 -18.43 -14.38
N GLU A 124 -0.10 -17.38 -14.60
CA GLU A 124 -0.15 -16.16 -13.79
C GLU A 124 -1.49 -15.44 -13.94
N LYS A 125 -2.02 -15.40 -15.17
CA LYS A 125 -3.33 -14.81 -15.45
C LYS A 125 -4.44 -15.56 -14.73
N GLU A 126 -4.41 -16.89 -14.74
CA GLU A 126 -5.37 -17.71 -13.99
C GLU A 126 -5.25 -17.52 -12.48
N ALA A 127 -4.03 -17.52 -11.96
CA ALA A 127 -3.79 -17.29 -10.53
C ALA A 127 -4.29 -15.90 -10.09
N LEU A 128 -4.04 -14.87 -10.89
CA LEU A 128 -4.53 -13.52 -10.63
C LEU A 128 -6.06 -13.44 -10.74
N ARG A 129 -6.66 -14.07 -11.75
CA ARG A 129 -8.11 -14.15 -11.90
C ARG A 129 -8.76 -14.79 -10.69
N THR A 130 -8.24 -15.94 -10.26
CA THR A 130 -8.70 -16.67 -9.08
C THR A 130 -8.60 -15.79 -7.83
N ALA A 131 -7.47 -15.11 -7.63
CA ALA A 131 -7.29 -14.21 -6.50
C ALA A 131 -8.31 -13.04 -6.50
N LEU A 132 -8.57 -12.44 -7.67
CA LEU A 132 -9.52 -11.33 -7.82
C LEU A 132 -10.98 -11.78 -7.67
N GLN A 133 -11.32 -13.01 -8.06
CA GLN A 133 -12.66 -13.57 -7.93
C GLN A 133 -12.98 -14.07 -6.52
N SER A 134 -11.96 -14.32 -5.69
CA SER A 134 -12.15 -14.64 -4.28
C SER A 134 -12.89 -13.52 -3.55
N GLU A 135 -13.64 -13.85 -2.49
CA GLU A 135 -14.39 -12.84 -1.72
C GLU A 135 -13.48 -11.72 -1.19
N ALA A 136 -12.30 -12.09 -0.66
CA ALA A 136 -11.31 -11.12 -0.21
C ALA A 136 -10.80 -10.21 -1.35
N GLY A 137 -10.59 -10.77 -2.55
CA GLY A 137 -10.20 -10.01 -3.73
C GLY A 137 -11.27 -9.01 -4.16
N ARG A 138 -12.53 -9.45 -4.26
CA ARG A 138 -13.65 -8.57 -4.63
C ARG A 138 -13.83 -7.43 -3.64
N VAL A 139 -13.79 -7.73 -2.34
CA VAL A 139 -13.89 -6.73 -1.26
C VAL A 139 -12.74 -5.73 -1.36
N SER A 140 -11.51 -6.19 -1.56
CA SER A 140 -10.33 -5.32 -1.68
C SER A 140 -10.47 -4.36 -2.87
N VAL A 141 -10.88 -4.86 -4.04
CA VAL A 141 -11.10 -4.03 -5.24
C VAL A 141 -12.20 -2.98 -4.99
N GLN A 142 -13.31 -3.38 -4.36
CA GLN A 142 -14.41 -2.47 -4.04
C GLN A 142 -13.97 -1.37 -3.07
N GLN A 143 -13.27 -1.74 -2.00
CA GLN A 143 -12.79 -0.80 -1.00
C GLN A 143 -11.75 0.18 -1.57
N ALA A 144 -10.79 -0.32 -2.36
CA ALA A 144 -9.80 0.51 -3.04
C ALA A 144 -10.44 1.49 -4.04
N THR A 145 -11.45 1.02 -4.79
CA THR A 145 -12.23 1.88 -5.70
C THR A 145 -12.96 2.99 -4.94
N ALA A 146 -13.67 2.64 -3.86
CA ALA A 146 -14.35 3.61 -3.01
C ALA A 146 -13.37 4.63 -2.41
N LYS A 147 -12.20 4.17 -1.97
CA LYS A 147 -11.14 5.02 -1.44
C LYS A 147 -10.61 6.00 -2.49
N TYR A 148 -10.31 5.51 -3.70
CA TYR A 148 -9.86 6.35 -4.81
C TYR A 148 -10.90 7.44 -5.14
N LEU A 149 -12.18 7.08 -5.22
CA LEU A 149 -13.27 8.01 -5.53
C LEU A 149 -13.50 9.05 -4.42
N ALA A 150 -13.21 8.70 -3.17
CA ALA A 150 -13.30 9.61 -2.03
C ALA A 150 -12.17 10.67 -2.01
N HIS A 151 -11.11 10.50 -2.79
CA HIS A 151 -10.04 11.50 -2.89
C HIS A 151 -10.43 12.69 -3.78
N ASP A 152 -9.79 13.84 -3.52
CA ASP A 152 -10.01 15.06 -4.29
C ASP A 152 -9.60 14.92 -5.77
N VAL A 153 -10.07 15.86 -6.59
CA VAL A 153 -9.82 15.86 -8.04
C VAL A 153 -8.33 15.94 -8.38
N ARG A 154 -7.50 16.62 -7.57
CA ARG A 154 -6.06 16.76 -7.83
C ARG A 154 -5.34 15.45 -7.61
N TYR A 155 -5.65 14.75 -6.52
CA TYR A 155 -5.12 13.41 -6.28
C TYR A 155 -5.54 12.46 -7.41
N ARG A 156 -6.83 12.43 -7.74
CA ARG A 156 -7.36 11.55 -8.78
C ARG A 156 -6.73 11.80 -10.15
N ALA A 157 -6.51 13.07 -10.51
CA ALA A 157 -5.82 13.45 -11.73
C ALA A 157 -4.33 13.04 -11.71
N ALA A 158 -3.65 13.27 -10.58
CA ALA A 158 -2.23 12.95 -10.44
C ALA A 158 -1.93 11.45 -10.47
N THR A 159 -2.87 10.59 -10.08
CA THR A 159 -2.70 9.12 -10.08
C THR A 159 -3.44 8.40 -11.21
N ALA A 160 -4.13 9.15 -12.09
CA ALA A 160 -4.91 8.59 -13.19
C ALA A 160 -4.15 7.56 -14.06
N PRO A 161 -2.85 7.75 -14.41
CA PRO A 161 -2.11 6.76 -15.20
C PRO A 161 -2.08 5.37 -14.54
N VAL A 162 -1.85 5.31 -13.23
CA VAL A 162 -1.82 4.04 -12.47
C VAL A 162 -3.21 3.38 -12.49
N ILE A 163 -4.27 4.16 -12.26
CA ILE A 163 -5.64 3.64 -12.23
C ILE A 163 -6.08 3.12 -13.60
N ILE A 164 -5.73 3.81 -14.69
CA ILE A 164 -6.03 3.36 -16.06
C ILE A 164 -5.40 1.98 -16.31
N GLU A 165 -4.14 1.80 -15.93
CA GLU A 165 -3.44 0.53 -16.11
C GLU A 165 -4.00 -0.57 -15.21
N LEU A 166 -4.37 -0.28 -13.96
CA LEU A 166 -5.06 -1.23 -13.08
C LEU A 166 -6.39 -1.70 -13.67
N MET A 167 -7.24 -0.76 -14.12
CA MET A 167 -8.54 -1.08 -14.71
C MET A 167 -8.40 -1.88 -15.99
N THR A 168 -7.41 -1.56 -16.81
CA THR A 168 -7.10 -2.30 -18.05
C THR A 168 -6.67 -3.73 -17.73
N THR A 169 -5.78 -3.91 -16.75
CA THR A 169 -5.34 -5.24 -16.29
C THR A 169 -6.50 -6.04 -15.71
N LEU A 170 -7.36 -5.44 -14.88
CA LEU A 170 -8.56 -6.10 -14.36
C LEU A 170 -9.48 -6.59 -15.50
N ALA A 171 -9.73 -5.73 -16.48
CA ALA A 171 -10.58 -6.06 -17.63
C ALA A 171 -10.00 -7.20 -18.49
N GLU A 172 -8.68 -7.24 -18.70
CA GLU A 172 -8.02 -8.30 -19.46
C GLU A 172 -7.97 -9.64 -18.73
N VAL A 173 -7.75 -9.62 -17.42
CA VAL A 173 -7.71 -10.83 -16.58
C VAL A 173 -9.09 -11.46 -16.46
N GLN A 174 -10.16 -10.65 -16.46
CA GLN A 174 -11.53 -11.14 -16.40
C GLN A 174 -12.04 -11.77 -17.71
N LYS A 175 -11.35 -11.57 -18.83
CA LYS A 175 -11.70 -12.24 -20.09
C LYS A 175 -11.42 -13.75 -19.96
N PRO A 176 -12.34 -14.61 -20.45
CA PRO A 176 -12.11 -16.05 -20.54
C PRO A 176 -10.82 -16.35 -21.32
#